data_AF-A0A0N7L971-F1
#
_entry.id   AF-A0A0N7L971-F1
#
_cell.length_a   1.000
_cell.length_b   1.000
_cell.length_c   1.000
_cell.angle_alpha   90.00
_cell.angle_beta   90.00
_cell.angle_gamma   90.00
#
_symmetry.space_group_name_H-M   'P 1'
#
loop_
_entity.id
_entity.type
_entity.pdbx_description
1 polymer ?
#
loop_
_entity_poly.entity_id
_entity_poly.type
_entity_poly.pdbx_seq_one_letter_code
_entity_poly.pdbx_strand_id
1 'polypeptide(L)'
;MVSSAPIYSLSHHHTQHPPFHSQHGFFYIPDFITAEEERYLMGKIHSAPQPKWKVLQARRLQHWGGQIAQKSGTLIPEPLPDWLVRYPNIMQRVRETKAFVESKHEGPNHCLVNEYEAGQGIMPHEDGGAYFAAVATLSLGSHTLDYLHGIADRSSDTTQHFSRVINGSSIKAPHLRQALISAGVAVQSDPAQAFDVLPAEAGAKQFPRVEVERQTRTWG
;
A
#
# COMPACT_ATOMS: atom_id res chain seq x y z
N MET A 1 -7.27 -47.04 -8.00
CA MET A 1 -5.91 -46.63 -8.41
C MET A 1 -5.81 -45.14 -8.13
N VAL A 2 -5.12 -44.77 -7.04
CA VAL A 2 -4.99 -43.38 -6.59
C VAL A 2 -3.77 -42.79 -7.28
N SER A 3 -3.95 -41.76 -8.10
CA SER A 3 -2.85 -41.01 -8.72
C SER A 3 -2.71 -39.69 -7.97
N SER A 4 -1.64 -39.57 -7.21
CA SER A 4 -1.22 -38.36 -6.50
C SER A 4 -0.50 -37.41 -7.48
N ALA A 5 -1.06 -36.23 -7.68
CA ALA A 5 -0.36 -35.12 -8.33
C ALA A 5 0.58 -34.41 -7.31
N PRO A 6 1.72 -33.85 -7.75
CA PRO A 6 2.70 -33.26 -6.83
C PRO A 6 2.18 -31.96 -6.23
N ILE A 7 2.34 -31.84 -4.91
CA ILE A 7 2.18 -30.61 -4.15
C ILE A 7 3.40 -29.72 -4.46
N TYR A 8 3.19 -28.62 -5.17
CA TYR A 8 4.20 -27.57 -5.25
C TYR A 8 4.23 -26.83 -3.90
N SER A 9 5.22 -27.14 -3.08
CA SER A 9 5.61 -26.31 -1.94
C SER A 9 6.27 -25.05 -2.51
N LEU A 10 5.59 -23.90 -2.39
CA LEU A 10 6.21 -22.60 -2.59
C LEU A 10 7.12 -22.34 -1.39
N SER A 11 8.38 -22.78 -1.49
CA SER A 11 9.46 -22.30 -0.64
C SER A 11 9.49 -20.78 -0.73
N HIS A 12 9.11 -20.12 0.37
CA HIS A 12 9.21 -18.67 0.48
C HIS A 12 10.69 -18.31 0.41
N HIS A 13 11.11 -17.73 -0.71
CA HIS A 13 12.40 -17.07 -0.77
C HIS A 13 12.36 -15.93 0.25
N HIS A 14 13.13 -16.11 1.33
CA HIS A 14 13.42 -15.12 2.35
C HIS A 14 14.06 -13.90 1.66
N THR A 15 13.21 -12.97 1.24
CA THR A 15 13.67 -11.71 0.66
C THR A 15 14.06 -10.87 1.86
N GLN A 16 15.36 -10.74 2.11
CA GLN A 16 15.86 -9.82 3.13
C GLN A 16 15.51 -8.40 2.67
N HIS A 17 14.41 -7.87 3.19
CA HIS A 17 14.06 -6.47 2.98
C HIS A 17 15.08 -5.61 3.74
N PRO A 18 15.71 -4.61 3.10
CA PRO A 18 16.61 -3.71 3.78
C PRO A 18 15.86 -3.02 4.94
N PRO A 19 16.52 -2.78 6.08
CA PRO A 19 15.87 -2.14 7.21
C PRO A 19 15.41 -0.71 6.86
N PHE A 20 14.23 -0.33 7.33
CA PHE A 20 13.60 0.98 7.13
C PHE A 20 14.45 2.08 7.80
N HIS A 21 15.46 2.63 7.11
CA HIS A 21 16.32 3.70 7.66
C HIS A 21 16.22 5.05 6.93
N SER A 22 15.40 5.19 5.88
CA SER A 22 15.22 6.51 5.25
C SER A 22 14.10 7.28 5.96
N GLN A 23 14.42 8.42 6.57
CA GLN A 23 13.44 9.29 7.23
C GLN A 23 12.34 9.83 6.30
N HIS A 24 12.48 9.68 4.98
CA HIS A 24 11.49 10.13 4.00
C HIS A 24 11.46 9.19 2.78
N GLY A 25 10.28 8.70 2.41
CA GLY A 25 10.05 7.90 1.20
C GLY A 25 8.94 6.89 1.41
N PHE A 26 8.67 6.06 0.40
CA PHE A 26 7.66 5.02 0.47
C PHE A 26 8.13 3.74 -0.23
N PHE A 27 7.51 2.64 0.17
CA PHE A 27 7.68 1.34 -0.46
C PHE A 27 6.44 1.02 -1.28
N TYR A 28 6.64 0.52 -2.49
CA TYR A 28 5.56 -0.02 -3.31
C TYR A 28 5.74 -1.52 -3.46
N ILE A 29 4.72 -2.29 -3.05
CA ILE A 29 4.74 -3.76 -3.13
C ILE A 29 3.67 -4.18 -4.14
N PRO A 30 4.05 -4.49 -5.41
CA PRO A 30 3.09 -4.96 -6.39
C PRO A 30 2.53 -6.32 -6.00
N ASP A 31 1.29 -6.59 -6.39
CA ASP A 31 0.65 -7.90 -6.26
C ASP A 31 0.70 -8.44 -4.81
N PHE A 32 0.60 -7.54 -3.82
CA PHE A 32 0.64 -7.87 -2.38
C PHE A 32 -0.47 -8.84 -1.95
N ILE A 33 -1.57 -8.82 -2.70
CA ILE A 33 -2.65 -9.80 -2.63
C ILE A 33 -2.94 -10.35 -4.02
N THR A 34 -3.48 -11.56 -4.08
CA THR A 34 -3.96 -12.14 -5.33
C THR A 34 -5.33 -11.57 -5.72
N ALA A 35 -5.74 -11.76 -6.99
CA ALA A 35 -7.07 -11.38 -7.45
C ALA A 35 -8.21 -12.15 -6.74
N GLU A 36 -7.93 -13.34 -6.21
CA GLU A 36 -8.88 -14.10 -5.40
C GLU A 36 -9.05 -13.48 -4.00
N GLU A 37 -7.92 -13.15 -3.37
CA GLU A 37 -7.87 -12.48 -2.08
C GLU A 37 -8.55 -11.10 -2.14
N GLU A 38 -8.31 -10.32 -3.20
CA GLU A 38 -8.99 -9.05 -3.44
C GLU A 38 -10.51 -9.23 -3.47
N ARG A 39 -11.02 -10.17 -4.27
CA ARG A 39 -12.46 -10.45 -4.38
C ARG A 39 -13.05 -10.85 -3.03
N TYR A 40 -12.33 -11.68 -2.28
CA TYR A 40 -12.74 -12.08 -0.93
C TYR A 40 -12.83 -10.88 0.02
N LEU A 41 -11.79 -10.04 0.06
CA LEU A 41 -11.74 -8.85 0.91
C LEU A 41 -12.85 -7.85 0.56
N MET A 42 -13.06 -7.58 -0.73
CA MET A 42 -14.16 -6.73 -1.20
C MET A 42 -15.52 -7.26 -0.75
N GLY A 43 -15.75 -8.57 -0.88
CA GLY A 43 -16.97 -9.20 -0.39
C GLY A 43 -17.19 -8.98 1.11
N LYS A 44 -16.13 -9.11 1.92
CA LYS A 44 -16.20 -8.86 3.37
C LYS A 44 -16.47 -7.40 3.70
N ILE A 45 -15.79 -6.47 3.04
CA ILE A 45 -15.97 -5.03 3.20
C ILE A 45 -17.41 -4.62 2.88
N HIS A 46 -17.97 -5.07 1.75
CA HIS A 46 -19.33 -4.72 1.34
C HIS A 46 -20.40 -5.42 2.19
N SER A 47 -20.10 -6.60 2.76
CA SER A 47 -21.01 -7.29 3.68
C SER A 47 -21.08 -6.67 5.08
N ALA A 48 -20.26 -5.65 5.38
CA ALA A 48 -20.28 -4.98 6.66
C ALA A 48 -21.68 -4.36 6.93
N PRO A 49 -22.19 -4.46 8.17
CA PRO A 49 -23.52 -3.95 8.50
C PRO A 49 -23.57 -2.43 8.31
N GLN A 50 -24.74 -1.89 7.92
CA GLN A 50 -24.91 -0.46 7.61
C GLN A 50 -24.33 0.52 8.66
N PRO A 51 -24.48 0.30 9.98
CA PRO A 51 -23.91 1.19 10.99
C PRO A 51 -22.37 1.29 10.97
N LYS A 52 -21.69 0.34 10.33
CA LYS A 52 -20.23 0.36 10.17
C LYS A 52 -19.78 1.37 9.12
N TRP A 53 -20.64 1.67 8.15
CA TRP A 53 -20.40 2.67 7.13
C TRP A 53 -20.79 4.06 7.63
N LYS A 54 -19.81 4.94 7.72
CA LYS A 54 -20.04 6.37 7.89
C LYS A 54 -19.98 7.04 6.53
N VAL A 55 -21.06 7.68 6.12
CA VAL A 55 -21.10 8.51 4.91
C VAL A 55 -20.54 9.89 5.27
N LEU A 56 -19.47 10.29 4.57
CA LEU A 56 -18.86 11.62 4.64
C LEU A 56 -19.21 12.39 3.36
N GLN A 57 -18.80 13.66 3.25
CA GLN A 57 -19.18 14.52 2.12
C GLN A 57 -18.86 13.93 0.73
N ALA A 58 -17.73 13.25 0.57
CA ALA A 58 -17.27 12.74 -0.72
C ALA A 58 -16.71 11.31 -0.65
N ARG A 59 -17.02 10.56 0.41
CA ARG A 59 -16.57 9.17 0.57
C ARG A 59 -17.37 8.42 1.62
N ARG A 60 -17.22 7.10 1.66
CA ARG A 60 -17.66 6.28 2.81
C ARG A 60 -16.45 5.75 3.58
N LEU A 61 -16.61 5.59 4.89
CA LEU A 61 -15.55 5.20 5.81
C LEU A 61 -16.02 4.07 6.76
N GLN A 62 -15.18 3.06 6.96
CA GLN A 62 -15.28 2.10 8.05
C GLN A 62 -14.08 2.20 8.99
N HIS A 63 -14.30 1.90 10.27
CA HIS A 63 -13.25 1.78 11.29
C HIS A 63 -13.20 0.36 11.87
N TRP A 64 -11.99 -0.22 11.91
CA TRP A 64 -11.73 -1.56 12.46
C TRP A 64 -10.52 -1.53 13.41
N GLY A 65 -10.55 -2.35 14.46
CA GLY A 65 -9.50 -2.40 15.47
C GLY A 65 -9.68 -1.41 16.63
N GLY A 66 -10.77 -0.63 16.63
CA GLY A 66 -11.13 0.27 17.71
C GLY A 66 -11.59 1.65 17.25
N GLN A 67 -11.62 2.60 18.18
CA GLN A 67 -11.95 4.00 17.93
C GLN A 67 -10.94 4.93 18.59
N ILE A 68 -10.59 6.04 17.93
CA ILE A 68 -9.76 7.07 18.52
C ILE A 68 -10.61 7.94 19.46
N ALA A 69 -10.26 7.96 20.74
CA ALA A 69 -10.90 8.79 21.74
C ALA A 69 -10.61 10.27 21.45
N GLN A 70 -11.66 11.05 21.18
CA GLN A 70 -11.55 12.46 20.77
C GLN A 70 -10.79 13.34 21.77
N LYS A 71 -10.89 13.05 23.07
CA LYS A 71 -10.26 13.87 24.12
C LYS A 71 -8.77 13.59 24.31
N SER A 72 -8.36 12.33 24.19
CA SER A 72 -6.99 11.90 24.51
C SER A 72 -6.16 11.55 23.27
N GLY A 73 -6.78 11.49 22.09
CA GLY A 73 -6.11 11.02 20.87
C GLY A 73 -5.64 9.57 20.97
N THR A 74 -6.22 8.77 21.86
CA THR A 74 -5.77 7.39 22.11
C THR A 74 -6.73 6.40 21.47
N LEU A 75 -6.20 5.32 20.89
CA LEU A 75 -7.01 4.20 20.43
C LEU A 75 -7.63 3.46 21.61
N ILE A 76 -8.97 3.39 21.66
CA ILE A 76 -9.72 2.42 22.45
C ILE A 76 -9.79 1.15 21.61
N PRO A 77 -9.03 0.09 21.95
CA PRO A 77 -8.85 -1.05 21.06
C PRO A 77 -10.08 -1.96 21.02
N GLU A 78 -10.36 -2.50 19.86
CA GLU A 78 -11.30 -3.59 19.63
C GLU A 78 -10.58 -4.70 18.83
N PRO A 79 -11.05 -5.96 18.89
CA PRO A 79 -10.51 -7.00 18.02
C PRO A 79 -10.61 -6.61 16.54
N LEU A 80 -9.52 -6.80 15.80
CA LEU A 80 -9.56 -6.71 14.34
C LEU A 80 -10.43 -7.86 13.79
N PRO A 81 -11.18 -7.62 12.70
CA PRO A 81 -12.04 -8.64 12.13
C PRO A 81 -11.23 -9.80 11.52
N ASP A 82 -11.80 -11.01 11.57
CA ASP A 82 -11.15 -12.24 11.10
C ASP A 82 -10.67 -12.16 9.64
N TRP A 83 -11.34 -11.40 8.79
CA TRP A 83 -10.96 -11.24 7.38
C TRP A 83 -9.69 -10.39 7.17
N LEU A 84 -9.20 -9.70 8.20
CA LEU A 84 -7.88 -9.03 8.19
C LEU A 84 -6.77 -9.88 8.81
N VAL A 85 -7.11 -10.79 9.72
CA VAL A 85 -6.13 -11.52 10.57
C VAL A 85 -6.05 -13.03 10.31
N ARG A 86 -6.96 -13.61 9.51
CA ARG A 86 -6.93 -15.06 9.19
C ARG A 86 -6.67 -15.33 7.72
N TYR A 87 -7.57 -14.91 6.84
CA TYR A 87 -7.46 -15.17 5.41
C TYR A 87 -8.01 -14.00 4.58
N PRO A 88 -7.20 -13.46 3.65
CA PRO A 88 -5.73 -13.48 3.73
C PRO A 88 -5.27 -12.82 5.04
N ASN A 89 -4.18 -13.27 5.64
CA ASN A 89 -3.66 -12.65 6.86
C ASN A 89 -2.91 -11.35 6.53
N ILE A 90 -3.66 -10.29 6.18
CA ILE A 90 -3.13 -8.98 5.79
C ILE A 90 -2.28 -8.40 6.92
N MET A 91 -2.73 -8.50 8.16
CA MET A 91 -2.00 -7.94 9.30
C MET A 91 -0.63 -8.60 9.47
N GLN A 92 -0.54 -9.92 9.30
CA GLN A 92 0.75 -10.62 9.33
C GLN A 92 1.64 -10.20 8.16
N ARG A 93 1.13 -10.18 6.93
CA ARG A 93 1.93 -9.76 5.76
C ARG A 93 2.48 -8.35 5.92
N VAL A 94 1.67 -7.42 6.46
CA VAL A 94 2.13 -6.05 6.75
C VAL A 94 3.21 -6.05 7.84
N ARG A 95 3.08 -6.84 8.91
CA ARG A 95 4.16 -6.97 9.92
C ARG A 95 5.46 -7.52 9.32
N GLU A 96 5.36 -8.45 8.39
CA GLU A 96 6.51 -9.05 7.71
C GLU A 96 7.30 -8.04 6.86
N THR A 97 6.66 -6.95 6.41
CA THR A 97 7.36 -5.83 5.76
C THR A 97 8.35 -5.12 6.67
N LYS A 98 8.20 -5.24 8.00
CA LYS A 98 8.98 -4.51 9.02
C LYS A 98 8.76 -2.99 9.04
N ALA A 99 7.77 -2.46 8.33
CA ALA A 99 7.44 -1.03 8.32
C ALA A 99 7.02 -0.47 9.70
N PHE A 100 6.60 -1.33 10.63
CA PHE A 100 6.03 -0.95 11.93
C PHE A 100 6.86 -1.42 13.13
N VAL A 101 8.10 -1.91 12.93
CA VAL A 101 8.91 -2.49 14.04
C VAL A 101 9.24 -1.48 15.14
N GLU A 102 9.28 -0.18 14.83
CA GLU A 102 9.51 0.88 15.81
C GLU A 102 8.22 1.36 16.50
N SER A 103 7.06 0.85 16.07
CA SER A 103 5.79 1.13 16.75
C SER A 103 5.69 0.34 18.05
N LYS A 104 4.93 0.86 19.03
CA LYS A 104 4.74 0.23 20.36
C LYS A 104 4.29 -1.23 20.33
N HIS A 105 3.62 -1.66 19.25
CA HIS A 105 3.04 -3.00 19.12
C HIS A 105 3.63 -3.78 17.93
N GLU A 106 4.72 -3.26 17.33
CA GLU A 106 5.44 -3.88 16.21
C GLU A 106 4.55 -4.27 15.02
N GLY A 107 3.46 -3.54 14.80
CA GLY A 107 2.48 -3.86 13.77
C GLY A 107 1.22 -3.00 13.77
N PRO A 108 0.42 -3.10 12.70
CA PRO A 108 -0.87 -2.42 12.62
C PRO A 108 -1.86 -3.00 13.63
N ASN A 109 -2.63 -2.11 14.26
CA ASN A 109 -3.70 -2.44 15.21
C ASN A 109 -5.03 -1.73 14.89
N HIS A 110 -5.04 -0.88 13.87
CA HIS A 110 -6.20 -0.10 13.45
C HIS A 110 -6.24 -0.05 11.92
N CYS A 111 -7.43 -0.20 11.35
CA CYS A 111 -7.63 -0.24 9.90
C CYS A 111 -8.82 0.65 9.52
N LEU A 112 -8.57 1.54 8.56
CA LEU A 112 -9.60 2.37 7.93
C LEU A 112 -9.88 1.81 6.53
N VAL A 113 -11.16 1.60 6.23
CA VAL A 113 -11.59 1.31 4.86
C VAL A 113 -12.22 2.58 4.32
N ASN A 114 -11.59 3.17 3.30
CA ASN A 114 -12.14 4.29 2.57
C ASN A 114 -12.64 3.80 1.21
N GLU A 115 -13.86 4.18 0.87
CA GLU A 115 -14.45 3.89 -0.43
C GLU A 115 -14.78 5.20 -1.15
N TYR A 116 -14.38 5.25 -2.42
CA TYR A 116 -14.54 6.40 -3.31
C TYR A 116 -15.20 5.95 -4.61
N GLU A 117 -16.18 6.72 -5.07
CA GLU A 117 -16.71 6.61 -6.43
C GLU A 117 -15.83 7.39 -7.43
N ALA A 118 -16.09 7.20 -8.72
CA ALA A 118 -15.39 7.95 -9.76
C ALA A 118 -15.55 9.47 -9.57
N GLY A 119 -14.43 10.19 -9.54
CA GLY A 119 -14.40 11.64 -9.32
C GLY A 119 -14.44 12.07 -7.85
N GLN A 120 -14.51 11.13 -6.91
CA GLN A 120 -14.39 11.41 -5.48
C GLN A 120 -12.93 11.38 -5.02
N GLY A 121 -12.67 12.01 -3.87
CA GLY A 121 -11.33 12.06 -3.28
C GLY A 121 -11.35 12.53 -1.82
N ILE A 122 -10.16 12.68 -1.28
CA ILE A 122 -9.92 13.18 0.08
C ILE A 122 -9.10 14.46 0.01
N MET A 123 -9.50 15.47 0.78
CA MET A 123 -8.74 16.71 0.88
C MET A 123 -7.32 16.43 1.39
N PRO A 124 -6.30 17.20 0.96
CA PRO A 124 -4.95 17.10 1.51
C PRO A 124 -4.97 17.22 3.03
N HIS A 125 -4.36 16.25 3.71
CA HIS A 125 -4.27 16.19 5.16
C HIS A 125 -3.08 15.32 5.58
N GLU A 126 -2.71 15.40 6.85
CA GLU A 126 -1.81 14.47 7.52
C GLU A 126 -2.63 13.55 8.42
N ASP A 127 -2.12 12.33 8.63
CA ASP A 127 -2.71 11.42 9.61
C ASP A 127 -2.60 12.04 11.02
N GLY A 128 -3.66 11.86 11.83
CA GLY A 128 -3.72 12.46 13.15
C GLY A 128 -2.60 11.95 14.07
N GLY A 129 -2.12 12.80 14.99
CA GLY A 129 -1.01 12.48 15.90
C GLY A 129 -1.22 11.30 16.86
N ALA A 130 -2.38 10.63 16.79
CA ALA A 130 -2.64 9.34 17.44
C ALA A 130 -1.87 8.17 16.79
N TYR A 131 -1.47 8.31 15.52
CA TYR A 131 -0.84 7.24 14.75
C TYR A 131 0.68 7.28 14.85
N PHE A 132 1.29 6.10 14.78
CA PHE A 132 2.73 5.98 14.54
C PHE A 132 3.08 6.60 13.17
N ALA A 133 4.29 7.10 13.00
CA ALA A 133 4.76 7.79 11.80
C ALA A 133 5.02 6.85 10.60
N ALA A 134 4.12 5.87 10.37
CA ALA A 134 4.06 5.02 9.20
C ALA A 134 2.62 4.60 8.92
N VAL A 135 2.28 4.48 7.64
CA VAL A 135 0.99 3.98 7.16
C VAL A 135 1.22 2.92 6.08
N ALA A 136 0.37 1.91 6.06
CA ALA A 136 0.32 0.93 4.99
C ALA A 136 -1.06 1.00 4.32
N THR A 137 -1.05 1.15 3.00
CA THR A 137 -2.29 1.17 2.22
C THR A 137 -2.34 -0.04 1.30
N LEU A 138 -3.48 -0.72 1.32
CA LEU A 138 -3.86 -1.75 0.37
C LEU A 138 -5.00 -1.21 -0.51
N SER A 139 -4.70 -0.97 -1.79
CA SER A 139 -5.69 -0.57 -2.79
C SER A 139 -6.48 -1.80 -3.28
N LEU A 140 -7.80 -1.65 -3.41
CA LEU A 140 -8.73 -2.70 -3.87
C LEU A 140 -9.67 -2.14 -4.95
N GLY A 141 -10.14 -3.00 -5.86
CA GLY A 141 -11.20 -2.70 -6.84
C GLY A 141 -10.74 -1.88 -8.05
N SER A 142 -9.67 -1.11 -7.91
CA SER A 142 -8.97 -0.45 -9.00
C SER A 142 -7.50 -0.21 -8.64
N HIS A 143 -6.67 0.00 -9.66
CA HIS A 143 -5.29 0.44 -9.48
C HIS A 143 -5.31 1.90 -9.02
N THR A 144 -5.21 2.16 -7.72
CA THR A 144 -4.93 3.49 -7.21
C THR A 144 -3.43 3.61 -6.94
N LEU A 145 -2.73 4.37 -7.79
CA LEU A 145 -1.36 4.85 -7.55
C LEU A 145 -1.37 6.13 -6.67
N ASP A 146 -2.35 6.25 -5.77
CA ASP A 146 -2.70 7.52 -5.12
C ASP A 146 -2.01 7.71 -3.76
N TYR A 147 -0.68 7.68 -3.68
CA TYR A 147 -0.02 7.80 -2.37
C TYR A 147 1.23 8.66 -2.31
N LEU A 148 1.28 9.83 -2.96
CA LEU A 148 2.12 10.95 -2.49
C LEU A 148 1.51 12.32 -2.83
N HIS A 149 1.08 13.02 -1.78
CA HIS A 149 0.68 14.43 -1.70
C HIS A 149 -0.42 14.93 -2.68
N GLY A 150 -1.44 15.57 -2.10
CA GLY A 150 -2.28 16.54 -2.81
C GLY A 150 -3.36 15.93 -3.72
N ILE A 151 -4.15 14.99 -3.21
CA ILE A 151 -5.13 14.17 -3.95
C ILE A 151 -6.22 14.98 -4.71
N ALA A 152 -6.30 16.30 -4.58
CA ALA A 152 -7.38 17.07 -5.20
C ALA A 152 -7.12 17.50 -6.67
N ASP A 153 -5.88 17.74 -7.11
CA ASP A 153 -5.64 18.41 -8.41
C ASP A 153 -4.75 17.63 -9.40
N ARG A 154 -4.33 16.40 -9.05
CA ARG A 154 -3.38 15.65 -9.86
C ARG A 154 -4.09 14.54 -10.62
N SER A 155 -3.97 14.54 -11.95
CA SER A 155 -4.45 13.49 -12.87
C SER A 155 -3.34 12.53 -13.33
N SER A 156 -2.07 12.81 -13.02
CA SER A 156 -0.91 12.00 -13.39
C SER A 156 0.18 12.01 -12.31
N ASP A 157 0.98 10.96 -12.27
CA ASP A 157 2.21 10.89 -11.47
C ASP A 157 3.42 11.37 -12.27
N THR A 158 4.13 12.35 -11.70
CA THR A 158 5.36 12.91 -12.27
C THR A 158 6.60 12.23 -11.70
N THR A 159 7.75 12.43 -12.34
CA THR A 159 9.04 11.92 -11.89
C THR A 159 9.44 12.33 -10.47
N GLN A 160 9.01 13.50 -9.98
CA GLN A 160 9.28 13.93 -8.60
C GLN A 160 8.55 13.07 -7.56
N HIS A 161 7.41 12.46 -7.90
CA HIS A 161 6.69 11.56 -7.01
C HIS A 161 7.39 10.20 -6.96
N PHE A 162 7.77 9.68 -8.13
CA PHE A 162 8.49 8.43 -8.25
C PHE A 162 9.89 8.48 -7.62
N SER A 163 10.55 9.63 -7.56
CA SER A 163 11.89 9.77 -6.96
C SER A 163 11.94 9.44 -5.47
N ARG A 164 10.78 9.28 -4.80
CA ARG A 164 10.66 8.93 -3.39
C ARG A 164 10.43 7.43 -3.16
N VAL A 165 10.34 6.63 -4.23
CA VAL A 165 10.26 5.16 -4.15
C VAL A 165 11.62 4.60 -3.76
N ILE A 166 11.66 3.87 -2.64
CA ILE A 166 12.92 3.34 -2.10
C ILE A 166 13.25 1.97 -2.68
N ASN A 167 12.24 1.17 -3.03
CA ASN A 167 12.40 -0.21 -3.49
C ASN A 167 12.16 -0.39 -5.00
N GLY A 168 12.55 0.60 -5.82
CA GLY A 168 12.31 0.58 -7.27
C GLY A 168 12.86 -0.67 -7.97
N SER A 169 13.94 -1.24 -7.45
CA SER A 169 14.53 -2.49 -7.94
C SER A 169 13.57 -3.68 -7.84
N SER A 170 12.65 -3.68 -6.88
CA SER A 170 11.65 -4.75 -6.68
C SER A 170 10.38 -4.58 -7.52
N ILE A 171 10.25 -3.47 -8.27
CA ILE A 171 9.03 -3.16 -9.01
C ILE A 171 9.06 -3.82 -10.39
N LYS A 172 8.19 -4.81 -10.59
CA LYS A 172 8.10 -5.58 -11.85
C LYS A 172 7.19 -4.95 -12.90
N ALA A 173 6.25 -4.10 -12.50
CA ALA A 173 5.23 -3.51 -13.37
C ALA A 173 5.88 -2.65 -14.50
N PRO A 174 5.78 -3.04 -15.79
CA PRO A 174 6.53 -2.39 -16.87
C PRO A 174 6.25 -0.89 -17.02
N HIS A 175 4.99 -0.48 -16.86
CA HIS A 175 4.58 0.93 -16.95
C HIS A 175 5.16 1.79 -15.81
N LEU A 176 5.38 1.22 -14.62
CA LEU A 176 6.03 1.91 -13.50
C LEU A 176 7.54 1.94 -13.66
N ARG A 177 8.16 0.89 -14.21
CA ARG A 177 9.61 0.82 -14.42
C ARG A 177 10.13 1.99 -15.24
N GLN A 178 9.43 2.36 -16.32
CA GLN A 178 9.83 3.50 -17.14
C GLN A 178 9.79 4.82 -16.34
N ALA A 179 8.74 5.02 -15.55
CA ALA A 179 8.60 6.22 -14.73
C ALA A 179 9.66 6.31 -13.61
N LEU A 180 10.01 5.18 -12.99
CA LEU A 180 11.07 5.07 -11.99
C LEU A 180 12.45 5.37 -12.58
N ILE A 181 12.78 4.81 -13.74
CA ILE A 181 14.04 5.09 -14.46
C ILE A 181 14.12 6.59 -14.77
N SER A 182 13.04 7.17 -15.29
CA SER A 182 12.98 8.60 -15.59
C SER A 182 13.07 9.49 -14.34
N ALA A 183 12.66 8.98 -13.17
CA ALA A 183 12.83 9.61 -11.87
C ALA A 183 14.21 9.37 -11.21
N GLY A 184 15.12 8.67 -11.89
CA GLY A 184 16.45 8.34 -11.35
C GLY A 184 16.43 7.29 -10.24
N VAL A 185 15.33 6.54 -10.08
CA VAL A 185 15.25 5.43 -9.14
C VAL A 185 15.84 4.17 -9.78
N ALA A 186 16.71 3.48 -9.05
CA ALA A 186 17.29 2.22 -9.52
C ALA A 186 16.19 1.17 -9.74
N VAL A 187 16.20 0.54 -10.91
CA VAL A 187 15.30 -0.56 -11.29
C VAL A 187 16.16 -1.74 -11.72
N GLN A 188 15.78 -2.98 -11.38
CA GLN A 188 16.52 -4.18 -11.81
C GLN A 188 16.60 -4.24 -13.35
N SER A 189 17.78 -4.55 -13.88
CA SER A 189 18.03 -4.71 -15.32
C SER A 189 17.55 -6.07 -15.85
N ASP A 190 17.56 -7.11 -15.00
CA ASP A 190 17.11 -8.47 -15.30
C ASP A 190 16.09 -8.95 -14.25
N PRO A 191 14.85 -9.35 -14.63
CA PRO A 191 13.83 -9.82 -13.68
C PRO A 191 14.20 -11.06 -12.84
N ALA A 192 15.29 -11.76 -13.20
CA ALA A 192 15.67 -13.00 -12.55
C ALA A 192 16.83 -12.86 -11.54
N GLN A 193 17.64 -11.78 -11.58
CA GLN A 193 18.87 -11.70 -10.78
C GLN A 193 19.26 -10.25 -10.42
N ALA A 194 19.65 -10.08 -9.15
CA ALA A 194 20.55 -9.07 -8.58
C ALA A 194 19.99 -7.87 -7.79
N PHE A 195 20.52 -7.76 -6.57
CA PHE A 195 20.69 -6.53 -5.79
C PHE A 195 22.17 -6.15 -5.86
N ASP A 196 22.45 -4.86 -5.97
CA ASP A 196 23.45 -4.14 -5.17
C ASP A 196 23.06 -2.65 -5.19
N VAL A 197 22.92 -2.06 -3.99
CA VAL A 197 22.47 -0.67 -3.80
C VAL A 197 23.69 0.23 -3.78
N LEU A 198 23.77 1.19 -4.71
CA LEU A 198 24.71 2.31 -4.62
C LEU A 198 24.07 3.49 -3.85
N PRO A 199 24.85 4.24 -3.06
CA PRO A 199 24.31 5.29 -2.19
C PRO A 199 23.87 6.52 -2.99
N ALA A 200 22.86 7.21 -2.46
CA ALA A 200 22.35 8.45 -2.99
C ALA A 200 23.35 9.60 -2.74
N GLU A 201 23.79 10.28 -3.81
CA GLU A 201 24.39 11.61 -3.68
C GLU A 201 23.35 12.70 -3.97
N ALA A 202 23.29 13.65 -3.04
CA ALA A 202 22.42 14.82 -3.09
C ALA A 202 22.93 15.84 -4.12
N GLY A 203 22.12 16.06 -5.15
CA GLY A 203 22.23 17.18 -6.07
C GLY A 203 20.89 17.35 -6.76
N ALA A 204 20.39 18.58 -6.87
CA ALA A 204 19.13 18.88 -7.54
C ALA A 204 19.22 18.48 -9.03
N LYS A 205 18.79 17.26 -9.36
CA LYS A 205 18.74 16.76 -10.73
C LYS A 205 17.44 17.23 -11.38
N GLN A 206 17.54 17.89 -12.53
CA GLN A 206 16.41 18.06 -13.44
C GLN A 206 16.12 16.70 -14.09
N PHE A 207 14.93 16.16 -13.84
CA PHE A 207 14.48 14.89 -14.42
C PHE A 207 13.66 15.15 -15.68
N PRO A 208 13.78 14.32 -16.73
CA PRO A 208 12.87 14.37 -17.87
C PRO A 208 11.42 14.13 -17.41
N ARG A 209 10.46 14.88 -17.96
CA ARG A 209 9.04 14.79 -17.58
C ARG A 209 8.41 13.57 -18.24
N VAL A 210 8.22 12.50 -17.47
CA VAL A 210 7.39 11.35 -17.85
C VAL A 210 6.13 11.40 -16.99
N GLU A 211 4.98 11.36 -17.65
CA GLU A 211 3.67 11.26 -17.02
C GLU A 211 3.06 9.91 -17.34
N VAL A 212 2.58 9.23 -16.30
CA VAL A 212 1.81 8.00 -16.45
C VAL A 212 0.33 8.37 -16.33
N GLU A 213 -0.42 8.25 -17.44
CA GLU A 213 -1.87 8.45 -17.46
C GLU A 213 -2.59 7.34 -16.69
N ARG A 214 -3.60 7.73 -15.91
CA ARG A 214 -4.37 6.83 -15.05
C ARG A 214 -5.35 6.00 -15.86
N GLN A 215 -5.18 4.68 -15.86
CA GLN A 215 -6.14 3.76 -16.48
C GLN A 215 -7.27 3.43 -15.52
N THR A 216 -8.48 3.92 -15.81
CA THR A 216 -9.70 3.50 -15.12
C THR A 216 -10.14 2.16 -15.70
N ARG A 217 -10.24 1.11 -14.88
CA ARG A 217 -10.95 -0.11 -15.29
C ARG A 217 -12.44 0.15 -15.16
N THR A 218 -13.13 0.26 -16.29
CA THR A 218 -14.59 0.19 -16.32
C THR A 218 -14.99 -1.28 -16.23
N TRP A 219 -15.64 -1.66 -15.12
CA TRP A 219 -16.32 -2.94 -15.04
C TRP A 219 -17.72 -2.76 -15.62
N GLY A 220 -18.03 -3.52 -16.67
CA GLY A 220 -19.38 -3.64 -17.21
C GLY A 220 -20.24 -4.61 -16.42
#